data_AF-A0A7Z0MX13-F1
#
_entry.id   AF-A0A7Z0MX13-F1
#
_cell.length_a   1.000
_cell.length_b   1.000
_cell.length_c   1.000
_cell.angle_alpha   90.00
_cell.angle_beta   90.00
_cell.angle_gamma   90.00
#
_symmetry.space_group_name_H-M   'P 1'
#
loop_
_entity.id
_entity.type
_entity.pdbx_description
1 polymer ?
#
loop_
_entity_poly.entity_id
_entity_poly.type
_entity_poly.pdbx_seq_one_letter_code
_entity_poly.pdbx_strand_id
1 'polypeptide(L)'
;MELDRYVAEFQAALDRTDPRASLSARLRPLLPRIHERINAGSPYSAILDDLEGAGLTVKHRMLESALYRWRKTRITQPTTSPAPAPLRTAATKAQLSPDKQAVTGRPDRIETPADLRKIRDMKIDLDALRREGEASRKLKREQHAPHTNNPQQNQE
;
A
#
# COMPACT_ATOMS: atom_id res chain seq x y z
N MET A 1 32.28 -11.58 -16.39
CA MET A 1 32.17 -10.88 -17.68
C MET A 1 30.77 -10.29 -17.93
N GLU A 2 29.86 -10.25 -16.94
CA GLU A 2 28.51 -9.66 -17.14
C GLU A 2 28.46 -8.16 -16.87
N LEU A 3 29.37 -7.64 -16.02
CA LEU A 3 29.46 -6.21 -15.65
C LEU A 3 29.64 -5.31 -16.88
N ASP A 4 30.54 -5.67 -17.80
CA ASP A 4 30.84 -4.87 -19.00
C ASP A 4 29.63 -4.69 -19.93
N ARG A 5 28.75 -5.69 -19.98
CA ARG A 5 27.55 -5.63 -20.81
C ARG A 5 26.57 -4.56 -20.30
N TYR A 6 26.31 -4.55 -19.00
CA TYR A 6 25.36 -3.60 -18.41
C TYR A 6 25.90 -2.17 -18.44
N VAL A 7 27.21 -2.01 -18.24
CA VAL A 7 27.89 -0.71 -18.41
C VAL A 7 27.68 -0.18 -19.84
N ALA A 8 27.93 -0.99 -20.87
CA ALA A 8 27.73 -0.59 -22.26
C ALA A 8 26.26 -0.25 -22.57
N GLU A 9 25.31 -1.02 -22.03
CA GLU A 9 23.88 -0.75 -22.19
C GLU A 9 23.46 0.59 -21.54
N PHE A 10 23.98 0.88 -20.33
CA PHE A 10 23.72 2.15 -19.66
C PHE A 10 24.40 3.33 -20.35
N GLN A 11 25.63 3.17 -20.84
CA GLN A 11 26.32 4.19 -21.64
C GLN A 11 25.52 4.53 -22.90
N ALA A 12 25.11 3.53 -23.68
CA ALA A 12 24.31 3.74 -24.89
C ALA A 12 22.97 4.45 -24.62
N ALA A 13 22.38 4.23 -23.43
CA ALA A 13 21.17 4.95 -23.02
C ALA A 13 21.46 6.39 -22.53
N LEU A 14 22.61 6.61 -21.90
CA LEU A 14 23.07 7.94 -21.50
C LEU A 14 23.45 8.81 -22.70
N ASP A 15 24.06 8.24 -23.74
CA ASP A 15 24.43 8.94 -24.98
C ASP A 15 23.21 9.48 -25.75
N ARG A 16 22.05 8.81 -25.61
CA ARG A 16 20.78 9.28 -26.16
C ARG A 16 20.15 10.42 -25.36
N THR A 17 20.65 10.67 -24.16
CA THR A 17 20.10 11.68 -23.26
C THR A 17 20.96 12.94 -23.31
N ASP A 18 20.34 14.11 -23.19
CA ASP A 18 21.09 15.37 -23.15
C ASP A 18 22.10 15.37 -21.98
N PRO A 19 23.40 15.53 -22.25
CA PRO A 19 24.43 15.56 -21.20
C PRO A 19 24.27 16.73 -20.24
N ARG A 20 23.61 17.82 -20.66
CA ARG A 20 23.31 18.99 -19.81
C ARG A 20 22.09 18.79 -18.92
N ALA A 21 21.33 17.72 -19.13
CA ALA A 21 20.16 17.44 -18.32
C ALA A 21 20.56 17.10 -16.88
N SER A 22 19.68 17.43 -15.93
CA SER A 22 19.88 17.09 -14.52
C SER A 22 20.09 15.58 -14.31
N LEU A 23 20.81 15.22 -13.24
CA LEU A 23 21.06 13.82 -12.86
C LEU A 23 19.77 12.98 -12.83
N SER A 24 18.69 13.55 -12.29
CA SER A 24 17.38 12.88 -12.24
C SER A 24 16.75 12.66 -13.62
N ALA A 25 16.97 13.59 -14.56
CA ALA A 25 16.49 13.46 -15.93
C ALA A 25 17.28 12.39 -16.69
N ARG A 26 18.61 12.33 -16.50
CA ARG A 26 19.49 11.30 -17.05
C ARG A 26 19.20 9.90 -16.49
N LEU A 27 18.81 9.81 -15.21
CA LEU A 27 18.47 8.53 -14.57
C LEU A 27 17.10 7.98 -15.00
N ARG A 28 16.11 8.85 -15.24
CA ARG A 28 14.73 8.45 -15.61
C ARG A 28 14.63 7.40 -16.75
N PRO A 29 15.31 7.54 -17.90
CA PRO A 29 15.23 6.56 -18.98
C PRO A 29 15.82 5.19 -18.61
N LEU A 30 16.73 5.14 -17.61
CA LEU A 30 17.37 3.91 -17.15
C LEU A 30 16.51 3.12 -16.16
N LEU A 31 15.57 3.78 -15.47
CA LEU A 31 14.75 3.18 -14.40
C LEU A 31 14.01 1.88 -14.79
N PRO A 32 13.42 1.74 -15.99
CA PRO A 32 12.78 0.48 -16.38
C PRO A 32 13.74 -0.71 -16.39
N ARG A 33 14.94 -0.54 -16.96
CA ARG A 33 15.95 -1.60 -17.06
C ARG A 33 16.54 -1.94 -15.69
N ILE A 34 16.81 -0.92 -14.89
CA ILE A 34 17.27 -1.12 -13.51
C ILE A 34 16.22 -1.92 -12.71
N HIS A 35 14.93 -1.60 -12.86
CA HIS A 35 13.87 -2.33 -12.19
C HIS A 35 13.79 -3.79 -12.62
N GLU A 36 13.92 -4.09 -13.93
CA GLU A 36 13.99 -5.46 -14.45
C GLU A 36 15.15 -6.25 -13.83
N ARG A 37 16.34 -5.65 -13.75
CA ARG A 37 17.52 -6.30 -13.13
C ARG A 37 17.33 -6.59 -11.65
N ILE A 38 16.73 -5.66 -10.90
CA ILE A 38 16.42 -5.88 -9.48
C ILE A 38 15.44 -7.04 -9.32
N ASN A 39 14.40 -7.11 -10.17
CA ASN A 39 13.45 -8.22 -10.15
C ASN A 39 14.08 -9.56 -10.57
N ALA A 40 15.13 -9.53 -11.39
CA ALA A 40 15.94 -10.70 -11.73
C ALA A 40 16.94 -11.09 -10.61
N GLY A 41 16.97 -10.36 -9.49
CA GLY A 41 17.82 -10.67 -8.33
C GLY A 41 19.15 -9.92 -8.28
N SER A 42 19.38 -8.95 -9.17
CA SER A 42 20.60 -8.14 -9.12
C SER A 42 20.62 -7.25 -7.86
N PRO A 43 21.70 -7.23 -7.08
CA PRO A 43 21.82 -6.37 -5.91
C PRO A 43 21.98 -4.90 -6.33
N TYR A 44 21.53 -3.98 -5.46
CA TYR A 44 21.65 -2.54 -5.70
C TYR A 44 23.10 -2.08 -5.85
N SER A 45 24.05 -2.67 -5.13
CA SER A 45 25.47 -2.31 -5.23
C SER A 45 26.02 -2.55 -6.63
N ALA A 46 25.78 -3.72 -7.21
CA ALA A 46 26.24 -4.04 -8.57
C ALA A 46 25.66 -3.06 -9.61
N ILE A 47 24.40 -2.67 -9.46
CA ILE A 47 23.77 -1.69 -10.34
C ILE A 47 24.39 -0.30 -10.17
N LEU A 48 24.77 0.08 -8.96
CA LEU A 48 25.45 1.36 -8.72
C LEU A 48 26.86 1.37 -9.32
N ASP A 49 27.61 0.28 -9.19
CA ASP A 49 28.92 0.12 -9.80
C ASP A 49 28.82 0.19 -11.33
N ASP A 50 27.82 -0.47 -11.92
CA ASP A 50 27.57 -0.41 -13.37
C ASP A 50 27.18 1.00 -13.84
N LEU A 51 26.38 1.74 -13.06
CA LEU A 51 26.02 3.12 -13.35
C LEU A 51 27.23 4.06 -13.26
N GLU A 52 28.12 3.82 -12.29
CA GLU A 52 29.37 4.55 -12.15
C GLU A 52 30.32 4.27 -13.32
N GLY A 53 30.48 3.01 -13.71
CA GLY A 53 31.22 2.62 -14.92
C GLY A 53 30.64 3.22 -16.20
N ALA A 54 29.33 3.51 -16.22
CA ALA A 54 28.66 4.20 -17.31
C ALA A 54 28.80 5.74 -17.26
N GLY A 55 29.47 6.30 -16.25
CA GLY A 55 29.67 7.75 -16.10
C GLY A 55 28.51 8.48 -15.41
N LEU A 56 27.70 7.76 -14.62
CA LEU A 56 26.58 8.33 -13.86
C LEU A 56 26.67 7.95 -12.37
N THR A 57 27.35 8.79 -11.58
CA THR A 57 27.43 8.59 -10.13
C THR A 57 26.11 8.96 -9.44
N VAL A 58 25.44 7.98 -8.84
CA VAL A 58 24.16 8.15 -8.14
C VAL A 58 24.26 7.60 -6.72
N LYS A 59 23.66 8.29 -5.74
CA LYS A 59 23.58 7.77 -4.37
C LYS A 59 22.50 6.69 -4.26
N HIS A 60 22.74 5.65 -3.47
CA HIS A 60 21.78 4.57 -3.21
C HIS A 60 20.36 5.07 -2.91
N ARG A 61 20.23 5.99 -1.94
CA ARG A 61 18.93 6.57 -1.53
C ARG A 61 18.21 7.32 -2.65
N MET A 62 18.97 7.91 -3.58
CA MET A 62 18.41 8.58 -4.76
C MET A 62 17.87 7.56 -5.75
N LEU A 63 18.59 6.47 -5.99
CA LEU A 63 18.14 5.37 -6.84
C LEU A 63 16.85 4.74 -6.30
N GLU A 64 16.81 4.42 -4.99
CA GLU A 64 15.59 3.91 -4.33
C GLU A 64 14.41 4.86 -4.49
N SER A 65 14.63 6.15 -4.22
CA SER A 65 13.59 7.17 -4.35
C SER A 65 13.08 7.31 -5.78
N ALA A 66 13.98 7.25 -6.77
CA ALA A 66 13.64 7.32 -8.18
C ALA A 66 12.83 6.10 -8.62
N LEU A 67 13.23 4.89 -8.24
CA LEU A 67 12.51 3.64 -8.50
C LEU A 67 11.14 3.61 -7.83
N TYR A 68 11.06 4.05 -6.56
CA TYR A 68 9.78 4.16 -5.85
C TYR A 68 8.80 5.07 -6.58
N ARG A 69 9.27 6.26 -7.00
CA ARG A 69 8.45 7.22 -7.75
C ARG A 69 8.02 6.66 -9.09
N TRP A 70 8.94 6.02 -9.82
CA TRP A 70 8.65 5.39 -11.11
C TRP A 70 7.61 4.27 -10.99
N ARG A 71 7.73 3.39 -9.98
CA ARG A 71 6.76 2.33 -9.72
C ARG A 71 5.38 2.91 -9.40
N LYS A 72 5.35 3.94 -8.56
CA LYS A 72 4.10 4.63 -8.20
C LYS A 72 3.43 5.27 -9.40
N THR A 73 4.19 5.94 -10.28
CA THR A 73 3.64 6.55 -11.50
C THR A 73 2.99 5.53 -12.42
N ARG A 74 3.51 4.29 -12.50
CA ARG A 74 2.90 3.23 -13.31
C ARG A 74 1.61 2.68 -12.70
N ILE A 75 1.52 2.60 -11.38
CA ILE A 75 0.29 2.17 -10.69
C ILE A 75 -0.83 3.21 -10.87
N THR A 76 -0.46 4.49 -10.98
CA THR A 76 -1.41 5.61 -11.11
C THR A 76 -1.58 6.10 -12.54
N GLN A 77 -1.07 5.40 -13.56
CA GLN A 77 -1.28 5.78 -14.96
C GLN A 77 -2.47 5.01 -15.51
N PRO A 78 -3.71 5.56 -15.44
CA PRO A 78 -4.71 5.18 -16.42
C PRO A 78 -4.16 5.63 -17.79
N THR A 79 -4.30 4.76 -18.78
CA THR A 79 -3.95 5.00 -20.18
C THR A 79 -4.76 6.17 -20.77
N THR A 80 -4.51 7.43 -20.42
CA THR A 80 -5.03 8.60 -21.14
C THR A 80 -4.22 9.87 -20.84
N SER A 81 -3.98 10.64 -21.89
CA SER A 81 -3.35 11.97 -22.01
C SER A 81 -3.68 13.00 -20.91
N PRO A 82 -2.83 14.02 -20.67
CA PRO A 82 -3.06 15.02 -19.64
C PRO A 82 -4.00 16.12 -20.13
N ALA A 83 -5.04 16.43 -19.37
CA ALA A 83 -5.78 17.69 -19.45
C ALA A 83 -5.93 18.29 -18.03
N PRO A 84 -5.71 19.60 -17.83
CA PRO A 84 -5.63 20.21 -16.50
C PRO A 84 -6.99 20.73 -15.98
N ALA A 85 -7.31 20.39 -14.71
CA ALA A 85 -8.13 21.12 -13.70
C ALA A 85 -9.62 21.48 -14.04
N PRO A 86 -10.50 21.90 -13.08
CA PRO A 86 -10.31 22.21 -11.64
C PRO A 86 -11.35 21.57 -10.67
N LEU A 87 -11.20 21.93 -9.39
CA LEU A 87 -12.05 21.65 -8.22
C LEU A 87 -13.56 21.84 -8.45
N ARG A 88 -14.40 20.99 -7.84
CA ARG A 88 -15.42 21.40 -6.83
C ARG A 88 -16.32 20.25 -6.32
N THR A 89 -16.50 20.29 -5.00
CA THR A 89 -17.58 19.81 -4.11
C THR A 89 -18.86 19.24 -4.73
N ALA A 90 -19.34 18.11 -4.19
CA ALA A 90 -20.63 18.05 -3.49
C ALA A 90 -20.83 16.68 -2.81
N ALA A 91 -21.14 16.73 -1.53
CA ALA A 91 -21.59 15.59 -0.75
C ALA A 91 -22.96 15.11 -1.26
N THR A 92 -23.16 13.79 -1.34
CA THR A 92 -24.49 13.20 -1.26
C THR A 92 -24.44 12.13 -0.18
N LYS A 93 -25.01 12.47 0.98
CA LYS A 93 -25.33 11.50 2.03
C LYS A 93 -26.46 10.63 1.51
N ALA A 94 -26.18 9.40 1.13
CA ALA A 94 -27.18 8.34 1.08
C ALA A 94 -27.13 7.63 2.43
N GLN A 95 -28.08 7.98 3.29
CA GLN A 95 -28.37 7.31 4.54
C GLN A 95 -29.14 6.02 4.19
N LEU A 96 -28.48 4.86 4.29
CA LEU A 96 -29.15 3.60 4.50
C LEU A 96 -28.78 3.09 5.90
N SER A 97 -29.83 2.84 6.66
CA SER A 97 -29.96 2.10 7.92
C SER A 97 -28.66 1.51 8.48
N PRO A 98 -28.22 1.92 9.69
CA PRO A 98 -27.12 1.23 10.34
C PRO A 98 -27.64 -0.11 10.84
N ASP A 99 -27.36 -1.17 10.08
CA ASP A 99 -27.04 -2.43 10.71
C ASP A 99 -25.96 -2.12 11.75
N LYS A 100 -26.26 -2.36 13.04
CA LYS A 100 -25.58 -1.76 14.19
C LYS A 100 -24.22 -2.41 14.45
N GLN A 101 -23.39 -2.49 13.43
CA GLN A 101 -22.02 -2.93 13.57
C GLN A 101 -21.20 -1.76 14.10
N ALA A 102 -20.51 -1.97 15.23
CA ALA A 102 -19.68 -0.95 15.87
C ALA A 102 -18.51 -0.47 14.98
N VAL A 103 -18.19 -1.26 13.95
CA VAL A 103 -17.16 -0.98 12.95
C VAL A 103 -17.80 -0.91 11.59
N THR A 104 -17.63 0.22 10.90
CA THR A 104 -18.12 0.41 9.53
C THR A 104 -16.97 0.50 8.53
N GLY A 105 -17.16 -0.11 7.35
CA GLY A 105 -16.19 -0.04 6.25
C GLY A 105 -15.06 -1.07 6.29
N ARG A 106 -15.09 -2.06 7.20
CA ARG A 106 -14.10 -3.14 7.24
C ARG A 106 -14.39 -4.17 6.13
N PRO A 107 -13.48 -4.38 5.17
CA PRO A 107 -13.60 -5.48 4.22
C PRO A 107 -13.32 -6.82 4.92
N ASP A 108 -14.03 -7.88 4.51
CA ASP A 108 -13.88 -9.24 5.05
C ASP A 108 -12.53 -9.87 4.63
N ARG A 109 -12.11 -9.62 3.39
CA ARG A 109 -10.83 -10.05 2.82
C ARG A 109 -10.17 -8.93 2.01
N ILE A 110 -8.84 -8.88 2.02
CA ILE A 110 -8.06 -7.91 1.24
C ILE A 110 -7.65 -8.59 -0.07
N GLU A 111 -8.30 -8.20 -1.17
CA GLU A 111 -7.99 -8.74 -2.50
C GLU A 111 -7.43 -7.67 -3.43
N THR A 112 -7.79 -6.40 -3.21
CA THR A 112 -7.37 -5.28 -4.05
C THR A 112 -6.65 -4.19 -3.24
N PRO A 113 -5.78 -3.36 -3.88
CA PRO A 113 -5.20 -2.19 -3.24
C PRO A 113 -6.24 -1.15 -2.78
N ALA A 114 -7.45 -1.17 -3.35
CA ALA A 114 -8.54 -0.30 -2.92
C ALA A 114 -9.09 -0.72 -1.54
N ASP A 115 -9.02 -2.01 -1.20
CA ASP A 115 -9.50 -2.50 0.10
C ASP A 115 -8.63 -2.01 1.26
N LEU A 116 -7.33 -1.76 1.02
CA LEU A 116 -6.47 -1.09 1.99
C LEU A 116 -6.92 0.34 2.31
N ARG A 117 -7.53 1.03 1.35
CA ARG A 117 -8.10 2.37 1.59
C ARG A 117 -9.36 2.26 2.45
N LYS A 118 -10.20 1.27 2.19
CA LYS A 118 -11.38 0.99 3.04
C LYS A 118 -10.97 0.73 4.49
N ILE A 119 -9.88 -0.03 4.71
CA ILE A 119 -9.33 -0.27 6.05
C ILE A 119 -8.85 1.03 6.70
N ARG A 120 -8.15 1.88 5.95
CA ARG A 120 -7.69 3.18 6.46
C ARG A 120 -8.85 4.10 6.83
N ASP A 121 -9.93 4.06 6.05
CA ASP A 121 -11.11 4.91 6.25
C ASP A 121 -12.15 4.28 7.20
N MET A 122 -11.80 3.17 7.85
CA MET A 122 -12.65 2.51 8.85
C MET A 122 -13.05 3.48 9.95
N LYS A 123 -14.34 3.50 10.27
CA LYS A 123 -14.88 4.29 11.38
C LYS A 123 -15.37 3.34 12.46
N ILE A 124 -14.88 3.57 13.67
CA ILE A 124 -15.24 2.83 14.87
C ILE A 124 -16.07 3.75 15.76
N ASP A 125 -17.30 3.35 16.03
CA ASP A 125 -18.14 4.00 17.03
C ASP A 125 -17.87 3.33 18.39
N LEU A 126 -17.19 4.05 19.29
CA LEU A 126 -16.80 3.54 20.60
C LEU A 126 -18.00 3.26 21.51
N ASP A 127 -19.09 4.02 21.37
CA ASP A 127 -20.29 3.82 22.17
C ASP A 127 -21.08 2.62 21.68
N ALA A 128 -21.15 2.42 20.36
CA ALA A 128 -21.69 1.19 19.80
C ALA A 128 -20.85 -0.04 20.21
N LEU A 129 -19.52 0.07 20.17
CA LEU A 129 -18.61 -1.00 20.56
C LEU A 129 -18.75 -1.38 22.04
N ARG A 130 -18.92 -0.38 22.92
CA ARG A 130 -19.17 -0.61 24.35
C ARG A 130 -20.44 -1.42 24.56
N ARG A 131 -21.54 -1.03 23.91
CA ARG A 131 -22.84 -1.73 24.00
C ARG A 131 -22.75 -3.17 23.48
N GLU A 132 -22.06 -3.40 22.38
CA GLU A 132 -21.85 -4.74 21.82
C GLU A 132 -21.07 -5.65 22.79
N GLY A 133 -20.03 -5.10 23.42
CA GLY A 133 -19.26 -5.83 24.44
C GLY A 133 -20.08 -6.17 25.69
N GLU A 134 -20.94 -5.25 26.15
CA GLU A 134 -21.87 -5.50 27.27
C GLU A 134 -22.88 -6.59 26.95
N ALA A 135 -23.50 -6.52 25.76
CA ALA A 135 -24.45 -7.53 25.29
C ALA A 135 -23.79 -8.91 25.17
N SER A 136 -22.58 -8.98 24.62
CA SER A 136 -21.81 -10.23 24.51
C SER A 136 -21.48 -10.84 25.86
N ARG A 137 -21.13 -10.01 26.86
CA ARG A 137 -20.88 -10.49 28.24
C ARG A 137 -22.15 -11.01 28.91
N LYS A 138 -23.29 -10.37 28.66
CA LYS A 138 -24.60 -10.81 29.18
C LYS A 138 -24.98 -12.17 28.60
N LEU A 139 -24.88 -12.33 27.28
CA LEU A 139 -25.13 -13.60 26.60
C LEU A 139 -24.19 -14.71 27.10
N LYS A 140 -22.89 -14.41 27.24
CA LYS A 140 -21.92 -15.38 27.76
C LYS A 140 -22.25 -15.82 29.19
N ARG A 141 -22.72 -14.89 30.04
CA ARG A 141 -23.12 -15.19 31.43
C ARG A 141 -24.38 -16.05 31.48
N GLU A 142 -25.33 -15.84 30.57
CA GLU A 142 -26.53 -16.66 30.43
C GLU A 142 -26.20 -18.08 29.92
N GLN A 143 -25.23 -18.21 29.01
CA GLN A 143 -24.73 -19.51 28.53
C GLN A 143 -23.92 -20.29 29.58
N HIS A 144 -23.25 -19.58 30.50
CA HIS A 144 -22.45 -20.16 31.59
C HIS A 144 -23.17 -20.14 32.96
N ALA A 145 -24.49 -19.90 32.98
CA ALA A 145 -25.24 -20.00 34.23
C ALA A 145 -25.13 -21.43 34.78
N PRO A 146 -24.63 -21.64 36.02
CA PRO A 146 -24.58 -22.97 36.60
C PRO A 146 -26.01 -23.48 36.76
N HIS A 147 -26.27 -24.72 36.36
CA HIS A 147 -27.46 -25.48 36.72
C HIS A 147 -27.65 -25.37 38.23
N THR A 148 -28.59 -24.54 38.68
CA THR A 148 -28.94 -24.42 40.09
C THR A 148 -29.67 -25.70 40.49
N ASN A 149 -29.00 -26.57 41.26
CA ASN A 149 -29.66 -27.67 41.95
C ASN A 149 -30.69 -27.10 42.93
N ASN A 150 -31.91 -27.59 42.79
CA ASN A 150 -33.10 -27.23 43.55
C ASN A 150 -32.94 -27.69 45.02
N PRO A 151 -33.12 -26.84 46.05
CA PRO A 151 -33.19 -27.31 47.42
C PRO A 151 -34.62 -27.82 47.66
N GLN A 152 -34.87 -29.10 47.39
CA GLN A 152 -36.11 -29.71 47.85
C GLN A 152 -36.04 -29.85 49.37
N GLN A 153 -36.95 -29.11 49.99
CA GLN A 153 -37.32 -29.19 51.39
C GLN A 153 -37.51 -30.65 51.81
N ASN A 154 -36.82 -31.08 52.86
CA ASN A 154 -37.37 -32.05 53.78
C ASN A 154 -37.53 -31.34 55.12
N GLN A 155 -38.76 -30.93 55.36
CA GLN A 155 -39.34 -30.89 56.70
C GLN A 155 -39.45 -32.34 57.23
N GLU A 156 -39.62 -32.42 58.56
CA GLU A 156 -39.82 -33.59 59.41
C GLU A 156 -38.56 -34.23 60.02
#